data_AF-A0A831WNG9-F1
#
_entry.id   AF-A0A831WNG9-F1
#
_cell.length_a   1.000
_cell.length_b   1.000
_cell.length_c   1.000
_cell.angle_alpha   90.00
_cell.angle_beta   90.00
_cell.angle_gamma   90.00
#
_symmetry.space_group_name_H-M   'P 1'
#
loop_
_entity.id
_entity.type
_entity.pdbx_description
1 polymer ?
#
loop_
_entity_poly.entity_id
_entity_poly.type
_entity_poly.pdbx_seq_one_letter_code
_entity_poly.pdbx_strand_id
1 'polypeptide(L)'
;MAEAKLTIEEIEKIQQLLEKGYTAKELAKKYGVDRSTIYRQVKYRYSAKRMPLEVKNKIIKKIKEGYTKAEAAQMYNVPLSTVLWFTKGLPSIRHEGTHIIRKHGIELLRRLLRDGCLVSNFVPATVRNLQRHFPMIRSARFKNRTIFYLEGREEETIEAFFRENPSRVINYSSIEELAFLLGVKISKKEQKNLLEKYRKKRETYLRSIRLIQLTLNHFCDEEDIEWAKPSFRLMPRRKNFEVIGEGK
;
A
#
# COMPACT_ATOMS: atom_id res chain seq x y z
N MET A 1 -28.34 20.73 -31.26
CA MET A 1 -27.12 20.20 -30.61
C MET A 1 -25.95 20.44 -31.56
N ALA A 2 -24.80 20.95 -31.10
CA ALA A 2 -23.66 21.15 -31.99
C ALA A 2 -23.12 19.79 -32.44
N GLU A 3 -23.10 19.55 -33.75
CA GLU A 3 -22.59 18.29 -34.33
C GLU A 3 -21.11 18.09 -33.96
N ALA A 4 -20.78 16.86 -33.56
CA ALA A 4 -19.41 16.52 -33.24
C ALA A 4 -18.56 16.59 -34.52
N LYS A 5 -17.57 17.47 -34.55
CA LYS A 5 -16.65 17.68 -35.71
C LYS A 5 -15.87 16.43 -36.16
N LEU A 6 -15.90 15.34 -35.39
CA LEU A 6 -15.20 14.08 -35.67
C LEU A 6 -16.11 12.93 -35.26
N THR A 7 -16.23 11.94 -36.14
CA THR A 7 -16.90 10.67 -35.91
C THR A 7 -16.06 9.73 -35.05
N ILE A 8 -16.68 8.69 -34.49
CA ILE A 8 -16.00 7.70 -33.63
C ILE A 8 -14.91 6.96 -34.42
N GLU A 9 -15.19 6.62 -35.68
CA GLU A 9 -14.24 5.91 -36.56
C GLU A 9 -13.01 6.76 -36.90
N GLU A 10 -13.19 8.07 -37.11
CA GLU A 10 -12.08 8.99 -37.37
C GLU A 10 -11.16 9.12 -36.15
N ILE A 11 -11.72 9.10 -34.94
CA ILE A 11 -10.96 9.15 -33.69
C ILE A 11 -10.04 7.93 -33.55
N GLU A 12 -10.54 6.73 -33.86
CA GLU A 12 -9.75 5.50 -33.79
C GLU A 12 -8.63 5.49 -34.83
N LYS A 13 -8.89 5.96 -36.05
CA LYS A 13 -7.87 6.11 -37.09
C LYS A 13 -6.79 7.13 -36.70
N ILE A 14 -7.18 8.28 -36.15
CA ILE A 14 -6.23 9.30 -35.68
C ILE A 14 -5.38 8.75 -34.52
N GLN A 15 -5.94 7.88 -33.66
CA GLN A 15 -5.19 7.24 -32.58
C GLN A 15 -4.10 6.31 -33.12
N GLN A 16 -4.44 5.43 -34.06
CA GLN A 16 -3.47 4.53 -34.69
C GLN A 16 -2.35 5.31 -35.39
N LEU A 17 -2.67 6.46 -35.98
CA LEU A 17 -1.66 7.33 -36.61
C LEU A 17 -0.77 8.04 -35.58
N LEU A 18 -1.29 8.44 -34.41
CA LEU A 18 -0.47 8.98 -33.33
C LEU A 18 0.48 7.95 -32.75
N GLU A 19 0.05 6.69 -32.61
CA GLU A 19 0.90 5.57 -32.16
C GLU A 19 2.02 5.26 -33.17
N LYS A 20 1.75 5.46 -34.47
CA LYS A 20 2.74 5.36 -35.55
C LYS A 20 3.69 6.58 -35.63
N GLY A 21 3.55 7.56 -34.74
CA GLY A 21 4.47 8.71 -34.62
C GLY A 21 4.11 9.96 -35.43
N TYR A 22 2.95 10.01 -36.08
CA TYR A 22 2.50 11.20 -36.79
C TYR A 22 2.24 12.37 -35.83
N THR A 23 2.57 13.59 -36.24
CA THR A 23 2.36 14.75 -35.35
C THR A 23 0.90 15.18 -35.36
N ALA A 24 0.38 15.61 -34.20
CA ALA A 24 -0.99 16.12 -34.10
C ALA A 24 -1.26 17.35 -34.99
N LYS A 25 -0.21 18.04 -35.46
CA LYS A 25 -0.32 19.18 -36.39
C LYS A 25 -0.61 18.70 -37.82
N GLU A 26 0.01 17.61 -38.25
CA GLU A 26 -0.26 16.98 -39.55
C GLU A 26 -1.66 16.39 -39.59
N LEU A 27 -2.05 15.70 -38.52
CA LEU A 27 -3.39 15.11 -38.41
C LEU A 27 -4.48 16.20 -38.39
N ALA A 28 -4.22 17.34 -37.74
CA ALA A 28 -5.14 18.48 -37.74
C ALA A 28 -5.43 19.01 -39.15
N LYS A 29 -4.36 19.17 -39.96
CA LYS A 29 -4.49 19.58 -41.37
C LYS A 29 -5.22 18.54 -42.20
N LYS A 30 -4.89 17.25 -42.03
CA LYS A 30 -5.46 16.14 -42.80
C LYS A 30 -6.97 15.97 -42.60
N TYR A 31 -7.44 16.15 -41.36
CA TYR A 31 -8.85 15.96 -41.01
C TYR A 31 -9.64 17.28 -40.91
N GLY A 32 -9.04 18.42 -41.28
CA GLY A 32 -9.73 19.73 -41.27
C GLY A 32 -10.17 20.19 -39.88
N VAL A 33 -9.51 19.72 -38.81
CA VAL A 33 -9.87 20.00 -37.43
C VAL A 33 -8.79 20.79 -36.72
N ASP A 34 -9.20 21.64 -35.79
CA ASP A 34 -8.24 22.38 -34.97
C ASP A 34 -7.38 21.42 -34.14
N ARG A 35 -6.10 21.79 -33.95
CA ARG A 35 -5.13 21.00 -33.17
C ARG A 35 -5.67 20.72 -31.76
N SER A 36 -6.32 21.69 -31.11
CA SER A 36 -6.89 21.49 -29.78
C SER A 36 -7.96 20.38 -29.76
N THR A 37 -8.68 20.20 -30.87
CA THR A 37 -9.70 19.15 -31.01
C THR A 37 -9.06 17.77 -30.98
N ILE A 38 -7.93 17.56 -31.67
CA ILE A 38 -7.20 16.28 -31.65
C ILE A 38 -6.62 15.99 -30.27
N TYR A 39 -6.00 16.98 -29.61
CA TYR A 39 -5.49 16.77 -28.25
C TYR A 39 -6.60 16.42 -27.26
N ARG A 40 -7.74 17.12 -27.32
CA ARG A 40 -8.87 16.90 -26.43
C ARG A 40 -9.59 15.58 -26.68
N GLN A 41 -9.71 15.16 -27.95
CA GLN A 41 -10.48 13.98 -28.32
C GLN A 41 -9.64 12.69 -28.37
N VAL A 42 -8.37 12.78 -28.76
CA VAL A 42 -7.52 11.61 -29.06
C VAL A 42 -6.37 11.48 -28.06
N LYS A 43 -5.55 12.52 -27.86
CA LYS A 43 -4.37 12.43 -26.96
C LYS A 43 -4.75 12.34 -25.48
N TYR A 44 -5.74 13.11 -25.04
CA TYR A 44 -6.26 13.11 -23.67
C TYR A 44 -7.63 12.43 -23.61
N ARG A 45 -7.72 11.19 -24.13
CA ARG A 45 -8.97 10.40 -24.18
C ARG A 45 -9.66 10.29 -22.81
N TYR A 46 -8.88 10.32 -21.72
CA TYR A 46 -9.37 10.30 -20.34
C TYR A 46 -9.71 11.66 -19.74
N SER A 47 -9.89 12.72 -20.54
CA SER A 47 -10.66 13.86 -20.05
C SER A 47 -12.06 13.35 -19.68
N ALA A 48 -12.55 13.69 -18.49
CA ALA A 48 -13.69 13.03 -17.86
C ALA A 48 -15.02 13.06 -18.67
N LYS A 49 -15.05 13.77 -19.80
CA LYS A 49 -16.16 13.85 -20.75
C LYS A 49 -16.28 12.68 -21.75
N ARG A 50 -15.24 11.85 -21.98
CA ARG A 50 -15.27 10.80 -23.04
C ARG A 50 -14.75 9.42 -22.61
N MET A 51 -14.96 9.03 -21.36
CA MET A 51 -14.69 7.65 -20.93
C MET A 51 -15.81 6.71 -21.42
N PRO A 52 -15.50 5.51 -21.94
CA PRO A 52 -16.52 4.53 -22.31
C PRO A 52 -17.48 4.24 -21.15
N LEU A 53 -18.79 4.17 -21.44
CA LEU A 53 -19.83 3.93 -20.43
C LEU A 53 -19.61 2.61 -19.68
N GLU A 54 -19.10 1.59 -20.36
CA GLU A 54 -18.78 0.29 -19.76
C GLU A 54 -17.72 0.41 -18.66
N VAL A 55 -16.62 1.12 -18.93
CA VAL A 55 -15.53 1.33 -17.97
C VAL A 55 -16.04 2.14 -16.79
N LYS A 56 -16.90 3.14 -17.04
CA LYS A 56 -17.57 3.93 -16.00
C LYS A 56 -18.40 3.04 -15.08
N ASN A 57 -19.25 2.18 -15.65
CA ASN A 57 -20.11 1.29 -14.90
C ASN A 57 -19.32 0.25 -14.11
N LYS A 58 -18.23 -0.30 -14.68
CA LYS A 58 -17.30 -1.21 -14.00
C LYS A 58 -16.65 -0.52 -12.79
N ILE A 59 -16.13 0.70 -12.95
CA ILE A 59 -15.53 1.48 -11.85
C ILE A 59 -16.57 1.77 -10.76
N ILE A 60 -17.78 2.21 -11.13
CA ILE A 60 -18.87 2.47 -10.17
C ILE A 60 -19.24 1.21 -9.40
N LYS A 61 -19.35 0.06 -10.08
CA LYS A 61 -19.61 -1.23 -9.45
C LYS A 61 -18.52 -1.59 -8.43
N LYS A 62 -17.24 -1.45 -8.78
CA LYS A 62 -16.13 -1.68 -7.85
C LYS A 62 -16.13 -0.74 -6.66
N ILE A 63 -16.46 0.54 -6.86
CA ILE A 63 -16.57 1.47 -5.74
C ILE A 63 -17.72 1.06 -4.79
N LYS A 64 -18.87 0.61 -5.33
CA LYS A 64 -19.97 0.06 -4.53
C LYS A 64 -19.60 -1.25 -3.81
N GLU A 65 -18.74 -2.07 -4.40
CA GLU A 65 -18.16 -3.27 -3.75
C GLU A 65 -17.17 -2.92 -2.61
N GLY A 66 -16.84 -1.63 -2.40
CA GLY A 66 -16.04 -1.16 -1.28
C GLY A 66 -14.56 -0.90 -1.58
N TYR A 67 -14.16 -0.90 -2.86
CA TYR A 67 -12.82 -0.46 -3.27
C TYR A 67 -12.69 1.05 -3.19
N THR A 68 -11.47 1.54 -2.92
CA THR A 68 -11.23 2.98 -2.93
C THR A 68 -11.24 3.54 -4.35
N LYS A 69 -11.58 4.83 -4.50
CA LYS A 69 -11.52 5.52 -5.80
C LYS A 69 -10.11 5.45 -6.42
N ALA A 70 -9.07 5.42 -5.57
CA ALA A 70 -7.68 5.26 -6.00
C ALA A 70 -7.35 3.83 -6.46
N GLU A 71 -7.78 2.81 -5.74
CA GLU A 71 -7.63 1.41 -6.16
C GLU A 71 -8.38 1.13 -7.46
N ALA A 72 -9.61 1.63 -7.59
CA ALA A 72 -10.38 1.53 -8.82
C ALA A 72 -9.68 2.25 -9.99
N ALA A 73 -9.12 3.43 -9.75
CA ALA A 73 -8.33 4.16 -10.75
C ALA A 73 -7.12 3.33 -11.23
N GLN A 74 -6.38 2.71 -10.31
CA GLN A 74 -5.23 1.85 -10.64
C GLN A 74 -5.65 0.60 -11.42
N MET A 75 -6.70 -0.12 -10.96
CA MET A 75 -7.18 -1.35 -11.61
C MET A 75 -7.58 -1.16 -13.07
N TYR A 76 -8.18 -0.01 -13.40
CA TYR A 76 -8.64 0.28 -14.76
C TYR A 76 -7.68 1.22 -15.52
N ASN A 77 -6.51 1.52 -14.96
CA ASN A 77 -5.52 2.45 -15.51
C ASN A 77 -6.13 3.81 -15.91
N VAL A 78 -7.00 4.35 -15.07
CA VAL A 78 -7.67 5.64 -15.28
C VAL A 78 -7.08 6.68 -14.33
N PRO A 79 -6.85 7.93 -14.77
CA PRO A 79 -6.41 9.00 -13.86
C PRO A 79 -7.36 9.18 -12.68
N LEU A 80 -6.81 9.32 -11.47
CA LEU A 80 -7.59 9.51 -10.24
C LEU A 80 -8.53 10.72 -10.33
N SER A 81 -8.08 11.82 -10.95
CA SER A 81 -8.88 13.03 -11.17
C SER A 81 -10.16 12.75 -11.95
N THR A 82 -10.08 11.90 -12.97
CA THR A 82 -11.22 11.48 -13.78
C THR A 82 -12.20 10.66 -12.97
N VAL A 83 -11.71 9.67 -12.20
CA VAL A 83 -12.55 8.88 -11.29
C VAL A 83 -13.26 9.76 -10.27
N LEU A 84 -12.54 10.69 -9.64
CA LEU A 84 -13.13 11.62 -8.68
C LEU A 84 -14.23 12.47 -9.31
N TRP A 85 -14.04 12.96 -10.54
CA TRP A 85 -14.99 13.84 -11.20
C TRP A 85 -16.34 13.18 -11.50
N PHE A 86 -16.36 11.99 -12.10
CA PHE A 86 -17.65 11.34 -12.43
C PHE A 86 -18.28 10.61 -11.24
N THR A 87 -17.52 10.38 -10.17
CA THR A 87 -18.01 9.77 -8.92
C THR A 87 -18.28 10.82 -7.84
N LYS A 88 -18.42 12.11 -8.18
CA LYS A 88 -18.72 13.18 -7.21
C LYS A 88 -20.06 12.96 -6.48
N GLY A 89 -21.07 12.46 -7.18
CA GLY A 89 -22.38 12.12 -6.61
C GLY A 89 -22.42 10.73 -5.96
N LEU A 90 -21.38 9.93 -6.14
CA LEU A 90 -21.18 8.78 -5.28
C LEU A 90 -20.57 9.26 -3.99
N PRO A 91 -20.94 8.63 -2.89
CA PRO A 91 -20.38 8.99 -1.63
C PRO A 91 -18.88 9.04 -1.58
N SER A 92 -18.43 10.22 -1.19
CA SER A 92 -17.05 10.48 -0.90
C SER A 92 -16.75 10.08 0.54
N ILE A 93 -15.48 9.73 0.78
CA ILE A 93 -14.86 9.51 2.10
C ILE A 93 -15.30 10.55 3.16
N ARG A 94 -15.65 11.77 2.73
CA ARG A 94 -16.00 12.89 3.61
C ARG A 94 -17.50 13.05 3.92
N HIS A 95 -18.42 12.43 3.14
CA HIS A 95 -19.85 12.75 3.22
C HIS A 95 -20.77 11.54 3.44
N GLU A 96 -20.30 10.33 3.19
CA GLU A 96 -20.92 9.17 3.84
C GLU A 96 -20.11 8.88 5.09
N GLY A 97 -20.77 9.02 6.24
CA GLY A 97 -20.26 8.54 7.51
C GLY A 97 -19.63 7.17 7.27
N THR A 98 -18.31 7.10 7.48
CA THR A 98 -17.50 5.88 7.52
C THR A 98 -18.23 4.68 6.94
N HIS A 99 -18.09 4.35 5.65
CA HIS A 99 -18.38 2.97 5.20
C HIS A 99 -17.69 2.05 6.19
N ILE A 100 -18.49 1.49 7.11
CA ILE A 100 -18.07 1.13 8.47
C ILE A 100 -16.92 0.12 8.38
N ILE A 101 -16.93 -0.68 7.31
CA ILE A 101 -15.88 -1.62 7.00
C ILE A 101 -15.74 -1.76 5.48
N ARG A 102 -14.75 -1.11 4.85
CA ARG A 102 -14.38 -1.37 3.44
C ARG A 102 -13.80 -2.77 3.27
N LYS A 103 -13.63 -3.25 2.03
CA LYS A 103 -13.05 -4.58 1.74
C LYS A 103 -11.78 -4.87 2.56
N HIS A 104 -10.84 -3.93 2.62
CA HIS A 104 -9.63 -4.09 3.42
C HIS A 104 -9.89 -4.10 4.94
N GLY A 105 -10.86 -3.32 5.42
CA GLY A 105 -11.32 -3.41 6.81
C GLY A 105 -11.96 -4.78 7.12
N ILE A 106 -12.71 -5.36 6.17
CA ILE A 106 -13.35 -6.67 6.32
C ILE A 106 -12.26 -7.75 6.35
N GLU A 107 -11.25 -7.62 5.51
CA GLU A 107 -10.10 -8.52 5.48
C GLU A 107 -9.31 -8.46 6.79
N LEU A 108 -9.03 -7.25 7.31
CA LEU A 108 -8.40 -7.07 8.61
C LEU A 108 -9.26 -7.65 9.73
N LEU A 109 -10.57 -7.44 9.70
CA LEU A 109 -11.49 -8.03 10.68
C LEU A 109 -11.50 -9.56 10.60
N ARG A 110 -11.55 -10.15 9.40
CA ARG A 110 -11.48 -11.60 9.21
C ARG A 110 -10.17 -12.18 9.73
N ARG A 111 -9.06 -11.50 9.48
CA ARG A 111 -7.74 -11.88 10.00
C ARG A 111 -7.71 -11.79 11.53
N LEU A 112 -8.27 -10.71 12.10
CA LEU A 112 -8.38 -10.54 13.54
C LEU A 112 -9.24 -11.62 14.20
N LEU A 113 -10.37 -11.99 13.59
CA LEU A 113 -11.26 -13.05 14.07
C LEU A 113 -10.62 -14.45 13.97
N ARG A 114 -9.81 -14.68 12.93
CA ARG A 114 -9.12 -15.97 12.72
C ARG A 114 -7.92 -16.12 13.65
N ASP A 115 -7.04 -15.13 13.66
CA ASP A 115 -5.72 -15.20 14.30
C ASP A 115 -5.75 -14.65 15.74
N GLY A 116 -6.86 -14.03 16.16
CA GLY A 116 -7.00 -13.38 17.47
C GLY A 116 -6.29 -12.02 17.58
N CYS A 117 -5.36 -11.71 16.68
CA CYS A 117 -4.56 -10.49 16.74
C CYS A 117 -4.07 -9.97 15.38
N LEU A 118 -3.63 -8.71 15.37
CA LEU A 118 -2.96 -8.02 14.27
C LEU A 118 -1.71 -7.33 14.81
N VAL A 119 -0.53 -7.81 14.38
CA VAL A 119 0.77 -7.34 14.90
C VAL A 119 1.55 -6.51 13.88
N SER A 120 1.38 -6.78 12.59
CA SER A 120 2.09 -6.05 11.52
C SER A 120 1.25 -5.87 10.25
N ASN A 121 1.70 -4.95 9.39
CA ASN A 121 1.16 -4.71 8.04
C ASN A 121 -0.31 -4.24 7.99
N PHE A 122 -0.72 -3.35 8.89
CA PHE A 122 -2.04 -2.72 8.83
C PHE A 122 -1.93 -1.21 8.97
N VAL A 123 -2.96 -0.51 8.51
CA VAL A 123 -3.11 0.94 8.68
C VAL A 123 -3.82 1.20 10.01
N PRO A 124 -3.18 1.83 11.03
CA PRO A 124 -3.78 2.01 12.34
C PRO A 124 -5.12 2.76 12.31
N ALA A 125 -5.29 3.69 11.36
CA ALA A 125 -6.54 4.43 11.19
C ALA A 125 -7.72 3.51 10.84
N THR A 126 -7.49 2.48 10.01
CA THR A 126 -8.51 1.51 9.64
C THR A 126 -8.94 0.69 10.84
N VAL A 127 -7.99 0.24 11.67
CA VAL A 127 -8.30 -0.57 12.86
C VAL A 127 -8.94 0.28 13.97
N ARG A 128 -8.54 1.54 14.13
CA ARG A 128 -9.24 2.48 15.05
C ARG A 128 -10.69 2.71 14.64
N ASN A 129 -10.98 2.75 13.33
CA ASN A 129 -12.36 2.79 12.86
C ASN A 129 -13.10 1.49 13.20
N LEU A 130 -12.48 0.32 13.01
CA LEU A 130 -13.06 -0.96 13.46
C LEU A 130 -13.35 -0.95 14.96
N GLN A 131 -12.43 -0.45 15.78
CA GLN A 131 -12.56 -0.37 17.23
C GLN A 131 -13.77 0.48 17.68
N ARG A 132 -14.15 1.52 16.92
CA ARG A 132 -15.37 2.29 17.19
C ARG A 132 -16.65 1.45 17.07
N HIS A 133 -16.63 0.43 16.22
CA HIS A 133 -17.77 -0.45 15.98
C HIS A 133 -17.69 -1.75 16.77
N PHE A 134 -16.48 -2.21 17.09
CA PHE A 134 -16.21 -3.43 17.84
C PHE A 134 -15.36 -3.08 19.06
N PRO A 135 -15.98 -2.68 20.19
CA PRO A 135 -15.26 -2.28 21.39
C PRO A 135 -14.46 -3.42 22.04
N MET A 136 -14.76 -4.69 21.69
CA MET A 136 -13.97 -5.87 22.06
C MET A 136 -12.54 -5.86 21.48
N ILE A 137 -12.28 -5.03 20.46
CA ILE A 137 -10.93 -4.88 19.89
C ILE A 137 -10.14 -3.94 20.78
N ARG A 138 -9.14 -4.47 21.47
CA ARG A 138 -8.20 -3.70 22.30
C ARG A 138 -6.92 -3.41 21.53
N SER A 139 -6.20 -2.38 21.97
CA SER A 139 -4.91 -2.00 21.39
C SER A 139 -3.84 -1.89 22.47
N ALA A 140 -2.69 -2.51 22.25
CA ALA A 140 -1.52 -2.38 23.10
C ALA A 140 -0.33 -1.90 22.28
N ARG A 141 0.59 -1.16 22.90
CA ARG A 141 1.84 -0.74 22.25
C ARG A 141 3.02 -1.43 22.90
N PHE A 142 3.80 -2.17 22.12
CA PHE A 142 4.96 -2.92 22.60
C PHE A 142 6.15 -2.76 21.66
N LYS A 143 7.30 -2.33 22.19
CA LYS A 143 8.56 -2.14 21.44
C LYS A 143 8.36 -1.42 20.08
N ASN A 144 7.71 -0.26 20.13
CA ASN A 144 7.38 0.59 18.97
C ASN A 144 6.41 0.01 17.95
N ARG A 145 5.71 -1.08 18.27
CA ARG A 145 4.63 -1.62 17.44
C ARG A 145 3.32 -1.50 18.17
N THR A 146 2.27 -1.22 17.41
CA THR A 146 0.90 -1.30 17.92
C THR A 146 0.40 -2.69 17.61
N ILE A 147 -0.26 -3.32 18.56
CA ILE A 147 -0.90 -4.63 18.43
C ILE A 147 -2.38 -4.40 18.66
N PHE A 148 -3.21 -4.92 17.78
CA PHE A 148 -4.65 -4.98 18.00
C PHE A 148 -5.03 -6.43 18.28
N TYR A 149 -5.88 -6.66 19.28
CA TYR A 149 -6.26 -8.00 19.70
C TYR A 149 -7.70 -8.02 20.18
N LEU A 150 -8.30 -9.22 20.20
CA LEU A 150 -9.62 -9.44 20.75
C LEU A 150 -9.52 -9.72 22.25
N GLU A 151 -10.40 -9.11 23.03
CA GLU A 151 -10.57 -9.40 24.45
C GLU A 151 -10.88 -10.90 24.67
N GLY A 152 -10.17 -11.53 25.60
CA GLY A 152 -10.24 -12.97 25.88
C GLY A 152 -9.33 -13.85 25.01
N ARG A 153 -8.55 -13.25 24.10
CA ARG A 153 -7.55 -13.95 23.25
C ARG A 153 -6.14 -13.40 23.41
N GLU A 154 -5.81 -12.97 24.61
CA GLU A 154 -4.53 -12.36 24.93
C GLU A 154 -3.38 -13.37 24.83
N GLU A 155 -3.56 -14.62 25.25
CA GLU A 155 -2.52 -15.66 25.17
C GLU A 155 -2.16 -15.99 23.71
N GLU A 156 -3.18 -16.15 22.85
CA GLU A 156 -2.99 -16.35 21.41
C GLU A 156 -2.25 -15.16 20.78
N THR A 157 -2.56 -13.94 21.24
CA THR A 157 -1.92 -12.71 20.79
C THR A 157 -0.42 -12.70 21.10
N ILE A 158 -0.04 -13.18 22.29
CA ILE A 158 1.36 -13.27 22.70
C ILE A 158 2.10 -14.27 21.81
N GLU A 159 1.51 -15.44 21.58
CA GLU A 159 2.11 -16.44 20.69
C GLU A 159 2.28 -15.92 19.26
N ALA A 160 1.24 -15.31 18.71
CA ALA A 160 1.25 -14.78 17.35
C ALA A 160 2.23 -13.60 17.19
N PHE A 161 2.40 -12.77 18.23
CA PHE A 161 3.40 -11.70 18.23
C PHE A 161 4.83 -12.22 18.04
N PHE A 162 5.20 -13.29 18.75
CA PHE A 162 6.51 -13.93 18.61
C PHE A 162 6.63 -14.74 17.33
N ARG A 163 5.52 -15.26 16.80
CA ARG A 163 5.47 -15.93 15.49
C ARG A 163 5.84 -14.98 14.35
N GLU A 164 5.32 -13.76 14.34
CA GLU A 164 5.61 -12.76 13.31
C GLU A 164 7.00 -12.13 13.47
N ASN A 165 7.59 -12.17 14.67
CA ASN A 165 8.85 -11.49 14.97
C ASN A 165 9.91 -12.42 15.57
N PRO A 166 10.38 -13.44 14.80
CA PRO A 166 11.41 -14.36 15.28
C PRO A 166 12.77 -13.69 15.52
N SER A 167 12.97 -12.49 14.93
CA SER A 167 14.20 -11.71 15.01
C SER A 167 14.46 -11.06 16.37
N ARG A 168 13.39 -10.68 17.07
CA ARG A 168 13.51 -10.03 18.37
C ARG A 168 13.89 -11.07 19.40
N VAL A 169 14.89 -10.77 20.21
CA VAL A 169 15.33 -11.63 21.32
C VAL A 169 14.10 -11.93 22.18
N ILE A 170 13.62 -13.17 22.08
CA ILE A 170 12.60 -13.69 22.98
C ILE A 170 13.36 -13.91 24.28
N ASN A 171 13.18 -12.97 25.20
CA ASN A 171 13.63 -13.07 26.58
C ASN A 171 12.40 -13.30 27.46
N TYR A 172 12.58 -13.98 28.59
CA TYR A 172 11.53 -14.13 29.60
C TYR A 172 10.92 -12.78 29.98
N SER A 173 11.75 -11.75 30.22
CA SER A 173 11.25 -10.40 30.56
C SER A 173 10.39 -9.81 29.45
N SER A 174 10.69 -10.07 28.18
CA SER A 174 9.87 -9.54 27.07
C SER A 174 8.54 -10.26 26.92
N ILE A 175 8.46 -11.54 27.29
CA ILE A 175 7.18 -12.26 27.35
C ILE A 175 6.36 -11.73 28.53
N GLU A 176 7.00 -11.54 29.68
CA GLU A 176 6.37 -11.03 30.90
C GLU A 176 5.86 -9.58 30.74
N GLU A 177 6.66 -8.69 30.16
CA GLU A 177 6.25 -7.32 29.83
C GLU A 177 5.02 -7.30 28.90
N LEU A 178 5.01 -8.15 27.86
CA LEU A 178 3.89 -8.23 26.94
C LEU A 178 2.64 -8.82 27.62
N ALA A 179 2.81 -9.85 28.45
CA ALA A 179 1.74 -10.44 29.23
C ALA A 179 1.12 -9.43 30.20
N PHE A 180 1.97 -8.65 30.89
CA PHE A 180 1.55 -7.58 31.78
C PHE A 180 0.77 -6.50 31.04
N LEU A 181 1.23 -6.07 29.86
CA LEU A 181 0.52 -5.10 29.03
C LEU A 181 -0.86 -5.60 28.57
N LEU A 182 -1.02 -6.90 28.37
CA LEU A 182 -2.29 -7.52 27.98
C LEU A 182 -3.18 -7.87 29.18
N GLY A 183 -2.65 -7.76 30.40
CA GLY A 183 -3.38 -8.09 31.64
C GLY A 183 -3.48 -9.59 31.92
N VAL A 184 -2.60 -10.41 31.34
CA VAL A 184 -2.61 -11.87 31.52
C VAL A 184 -1.42 -12.34 32.34
N LYS A 185 -1.68 -13.31 33.22
CA LYS A 185 -0.64 -14.03 33.98
C LYS A 185 -0.26 -15.29 33.22
N ILE A 186 0.93 -15.31 32.63
CA ILE A 186 1.46 -16.51 31.97
C ILE A 186 2.24 -17.35 32.98
N SER A 187 2.03 -18.66 32.97
CA SER A 187 2.80 -19.58 33.80
C SER A 187 4.26 -19.67 33.34
N LYS A 188 5.19 -19.92 34.27
CA LYS A 188 6.62 -20.14 33.93
C LYS A 188 6.81 -21.30 32.92
N LYS A 189 5.94 -22.31 32.96
CA LYS A 189 5.96 -23.45 32.04
C LYS A 189 5.62 -23.03 30.61
N GLU A 190 4.60 -22.21 30.42
CA GLU A 190 4.23 -21.67 29.09
C GLU A 190 5.28 -20.73 28.54
N GLN A 191 5.89 -19.89 29.38
CA GLN A 191 7.00 -19.03 28.97
C GLN A 191 8.17 -19.86 28.42
N LYS A 192 8.53 -20.94 29.12
CA LYS A 192 9.58 -21.88 28.67
C LYS A 192 9.19 -22.57 27.36
N ASN A 193 7.94 -23.03 27.24
CA ASN A 193 7.44 -23.66 26.02
C ASN A 193 7.48 -22.70 24.81
N LEU A 194 7.08 -21.44 25.00
CA LEU A 194 7.15 -20.41 23.95
C LEU A 194 8.60 -20.17 23.52
N LEU A 195 9.52 -20.03 24.48
CA LEU A 195 10.94 -19.86 24.19
C LEU A 195 11.52 -21.03 23.40
N GLU A 196 11.25 -22.27 23.82
CA GLU A 196 11.74 -23.46 23.14
C GLU A 196 11.16 -23.60 21.73
N LYS A 197 9.85 -23.35 21.57
CA LYS A 197 9.14 -23.40 20.28
C LYS A 197 9.75 -22.45 19.25
N TYR A 198 10.13 -21.25 19.68
CA TYR A 198 10.65 -20.21 18.79
C TYR A 198 12.18 -20.10 18.75
N ARG A 199 12.91 -20.82 19.62
CA ARG A 199 14.38 -20.88 19.60
C ARG A 199 14.91 -21.36 18.25
N LYS A 200 14.34 -22.45 17.71
CA LYS A 200 14.72 -23.00 16.40
C LYS A 200 14.47 -22.00 15.27
N LYS A 201 13.30 -21.33 15.26
CA LYS A 201 12.96 -20.32 14.26
C LYS A 201 13.87 -19.09 14.32
N ARG A 202 14.33 -18.73 15.52
CA ARG A 202 15.32 -17.66 15.69
C ARG A 202 16.67 -18.07 15.13
N GLU A 203 17.13 -19.29 15.41
CA GLU A 203 18.40 -19.80 14.87
C GLU A 203 18.38 -19.84 13.33
N THR A 204 17.28 -20.31 12.72
CA THR A 204 17.14 -20.30 11.26
C THR A 204 17.12 -18.88 10.69
N TYR A 205 16.43 -17.95 11.35
CA TYR A 205 16.42 -16.54 10.97
C TYR A 205 17.80 -15.87 11.11
N LEU A 206 18.53 -16.13 12.19
CA LEU A 206 19.88 -15.61 12.36
C LEU A 206 20.85 -16.18 11.32
N ARG A 207 20.69 -17.46 10.96
CA ARG A 207 21.45 -18.07 9.86
C ARG A 207 21.14 -17.40 8.52
N SER A 208 19.87 -17.12 8.21
CA SER A 208 19.52 -16.46 6.95
C SER A 208 20.06 -15.03 6.88
N ILE A 209 20.03 -14.26 7.98
CA ILE A 209 20.69 -12.94 8.05
C ILE A 209 22.19 -13.07 7.78
N ARG A 210 22.87 -14.00 8.44
CA ARG A 210 24.33 -14.19 8.26
C ARG A 210 24.66 -14.52 6.81
N LEU A 211 23.87 -15.39 6.17
CA LEU A 211 24.04 -15.71 4.75
C LEU A 211 23.87 -14.45 3.89
N ILE A 212 22.81 -13.66 4.10
CA ILE A 212 22.59 -12.40 3.37
C ILE A 212 23.78 -11.43 3.58
N GLN A 213 24.29 -11.31 4.80
CA GLN A 213 25.45 -10.46 5.09
C GLN A 213 26.72 -10.95 4.39
N LEU A 214 26.98 -12.27 4.39
CA LEU A 214 28.11 -12.85 3.66
C LEU A 214 27.97 -12.64 2.15
N THR A 215 26.76 -12.79 1.61
CA THR A 215 26.47 -12.50 0.21
C THR A 215 26.77 -11.04 -0.11
N LEU A 216 26.28 -10.09 0.71
CA LEU A 216 26.57 -8.66 0.52
C LEU A 216 28.08 -8.37 0.58
N ASN A 217 28.80 -8.99 1.51
CA ASN A 217 30.26 -8.81 1.63
C ASN A 217 31.03 -9.41 0.45
N HIS A 218 30.53 -10.46 -0.20
CA HIS A 218 31.17 -11.06 -1.37
C HIS A 218 30.90 -10.27 -2.66
N PHE A 219 29.76 -9.57 -2.74
CA PHE A 219 29.39 -8.80 -3.94
C PHE A 219 29.79 -7.32 -3.88
N CYS A 220 30.29 -6.83 -2.74
CA CYS A 220 30.77 -5.47 -2.59
C CYS A 220 32.28 -5.49 -2.36
N ASP A 221 33.07 -5.12 -3.38
CA ASP A 221 34.51 -4.92 -3.26
C ASP A 221 34.80 -3.80 -2.24
N GLU A 222 35.93 -3.86 -1.52
CA GLU A 222 36.26 -2.93 -0.44
C GLU A 222 36.23 -1.45 -0.85
N GLU A 223 36.47 -1.15 -2.13
CA GLU A 223 36.42 0.22 -2.70
C GLU A 223 34.99 0.80 -2.76
N ASP A 224 33.96 -0.06 -2.77
CA ASP A 224 32.55 0.33 -2.70
C ASP A 224 32.04 0.44 -1.23
N ILE A 225 32.87 0.20 -0.22
CA ILE A 225 32.37 0.17 1.18
C ILE A 225 32.37 1.57 1.83
N GLU A 226 33.04 2.57 1.23
CA GLU A 226 33.02 3.94 1.76
C GLU A 226 31.64 4.59 1.75
N TRP A 227 30.76 4.20 0.82
CA TRP A 227 29.36 4.63 0.78
C TRP A 227 28.43 3.81 1.69
N ALA A 228 28.90 2.66 2.19
CA ALA A 228 28.15 1.71 2.99
C ALA A 228 28.50 1.74 4.49
N LYS A 229 29.03 2.87 5.02
CA LYS A 229 29.10 3.04 6.49
C LYS A 229 27.70 2.82 7.08
N PRO A 230 27.54 1.89 8.04
CA PRO A 230 26.23 1.41 8.47
C PRO A 230 25.49 2.49 9.25
N SER A 231 24.79 3.36 8.51
CA SER A 231 23.71 4.15 9.05
C SER A 231 22.44 3.31 8.90
N PHE A 232 21.61 3.25 9.94
CA PHE A 232 20.32 2.53 9.94
C PHE A 232 19.30 3.04 8.89
N ARG A 233 19.72 3.92 7.97
CA ARG A 233 18.88 4.50 6.92
C ARG A 233 19.11 3.73 5.62
N LEU A 234 18.04 3.10 5.13
CA LEU A 234 17.95 2.38 3.85
C LEU A 234 18.13 3.27 2.59
N MET A 235 18.64 4.49 2.74
CA MET A 235 18.86 5.42 1.64
C MET A 235 20.26 6.03 1.76
N PRO A 236 21.11 5.93 0.72
CA PRO A 236 22.40 6.58 0.72
C PRO A 236 22.23 8.10 0.82
N ARG A 237 23.07 8.76 1.62
CA ARG A 237 23.19 10.22 1.57
C ARG A 237 23.68 10.58 0.16
N ARG A 238 22.87 11.34 -0.59
CA ARG A 238 23.35 11.96 -1.84
C ARG A 238 24.58 12.79 -1.49
N LYS A 239 25.74 12.49 -2.10
CA LYS A 239 26.88 13.40 -2.10
C LYS A 239 26.34 14.73 -2.64
N ASN A 240 26.42 15.79 -1.84
CA ASN A 240 26.27 17.13 -2.35
C ASN A 240 27.38 17.27 -3.39
N PHE A 241 27.02 17.32 -4.68
CA PHE A 241 27.96 17.70 -5.70
C PHE A 241 28.38 19.13 -5.36
N GLU A 242 29.63 19.29 -4.90
CA GLU A 242 30.28 20.59 -4.87
C GLU A 242 30.23 21.10 -6.31
N VAL A 243 29.44 22.13 -6.52
CA VAL A 243 29.42 22.89 -7.77
C VAL A 243 30.81 23.48 -7.88
N ILE A 244 31.65 22.86 -8.72
CA ILE A 244 32.90 23.45 -9.17
C ILE A 244 32.50 24.75 -9.86
N GLY A 245 32.67 25.87 -9.16
CA GLY A 245 32.57 27.19 -9.73
C GLY A 245 33.72 27.37 -10.70
N GLU A 246 33.48 27.09 -11.98
CA GLU A 246 34.32 27.61 -13.05
C GLU A 246 34.13 29.12 -13.11
N GLY A 247 35.14 29.83 -12.62
CA GLY A 247 35.31 31.23 -12.94
C GLY A 247 35.77 31.38 -14.38
N LYS A 248 34.99 32.13 -15.17
CA LYS A 248 35.41 33.30 -15.97
C LYS A 248 34.21 33.89 -16.70
#